data_AF-A0A971CC25-F1
#
_entry.id   AF-A0A971CC25-F1
#
_cell.length_a   1.000
_cell.length_b   1.000
_cell.length_c   1.000
_cell.angle_alpha   90.00
_cell.angle_beta   90.00
_cell.angle_gamma   90.00
#
_symmetry.space_group_name_H-M   'P 1'
#
loop_
_entity.id
_entity.type
_entity.pdbx_description
1 polymer ?
#
loop_
_entity_poly.entity_id
_entity_poly.type
_entity_poly.pdbx_seq_one_letter_code
_entity_poly.pdbx_strand_id
1 'polypeptide(L)'
;MDSKQLAEKSKKLQEQYLAELSNVPNFPELKREHEIGKMEALQKEVQAKYIRLVDLHITDIKLAMNENRKALIKLKYPETSTGTLSRQNGLLSMVMAKVYLAGKKNKEQIILELEDAMALENTDYISCLLDEIFSNKQSDPNLKGDILELVKLYEPYKGLNELEKEKHALKAALDGANYTKGFLTNAPTTGINNFQDWQQAVNL
;
A
#
# COMPACT_ATOMS: atom_id res chain seq x y z
N MET A 1 23.90 6.19 2.95
CA MET A 1 24.85 7.00 2.16
C MET A 1 24.14 8.28 1.82
N ASP A 2 24.72 9.40 2.24
CA ASP A 2 24.17 10.73 2.04
C ASP A 2 24.28 11.14 0.56
N SER A 3 23.38 11.99 0.05
CA SER A 3 23.34 12.40 -1.37
C SER A 3 24.69 12.90 -1.90
N LYS A 4 25.44 13.59 -1.03
CA LYS A 4 26.80 14.08 -1.31
C LYS A 4 27.82 12.95 -1.52
N GLN A 5 27.71 11.85 -0.77
CA GLN A 5 28.61 10.70 -0.91
C GLN A 5 28.40 9.93 -2.23
N LEU A 6 27.17 9.96 -2.76
CA LEU A 6 26.85 9.39 -4.07
C LEU A 6 27.43 10.22 -5.21
N ALA A 7 27.28 11.55 -5.15
CA ALA A 7 27.86 12.45 -6.13
C ALA A 7 29.40 12.37 -6.16
N GLU A 8 30.02 12.27 -4.99
CA GLU A 8 31.48 12.18 -4.86
C GLU A 8 32.04 10.83 -5.35
N LYS A 9 31.31 9.73 -5.09
CA LYS A 9 31.65 8.40 -5.62
C LYS A 9 31.47 8.36 -7.15
N SER A 10 30.44 9.00 -7.68
CA SER A 10 30.19 9.12 -9.12
C SER A 10 31.31 9.89 -9.83
N LYS A 11 31.78 11.01 -9.25
CA LYS A 11 32.88 11.80 -9.81
C LYS A 11 34.21 11.01 -9.86
N LYS A 12 34.56 10.30 -8.79
CA LYS A 12 35.77 9.46 -8.75
C LYS A 12 35.74 8.33 -9.78
N LEU A 13 34.58 7.71 -9.98
CA LEU A 13 34.39 6.68 -11.01
C LEU A 13 34.56 7.24 -12.43
N GLN A 14 34.06 8.45 -12.67
CA GLN A 14 34.23 9.15 -13.96
C GLN A 14 35.71 9.44 -14.25
N GLU A 15 36.46 9.89 -13.24
CA GLU A 15 37.90 10.18 -13.37
C GLU A 15 38.73 8.90 -13.64
N GLN A 16 38.42 7.80 -12.97
CA GLN A 16 39.07 6.50 -13.21
C GLN A 16 38.76 5.94 -14.60
N TYR A 17 37.51 6.08 -15.05
CA TYR A 17 37.08 5.66 -16.36
C TYR A 17 37.81 6.39 -17.50
N LEU A 18 37.99 7.71 -17.37
CA LEU A 18 38.74 8.52 -18.34
C LEU A 18 40.22 8.09 -18.42
N ALA A 19 40.82 7.70 -17.30
CA ALA A 19 42.19 7.21 -17.26
C ALA A 19 42.36 5.82 -17.91
N GLU A 20 41.37 4.93 -17.78
CA GLU A 20 41.41 3.62 -18.45
C GLU A 20 41.23 3.74 -19.97
N LEU A 21 40.40 4.68 -20.43
CA LEU A 21 40.16 4.95 -21.87
C LEU A 21 41.42 5.40 -22.63
N SER A 22 42.33 6.11 -21.96
CA SER A 22 43.61 6.52 -22.57
C SER A 22 44.56 5.37 -22.89
N ASN A 23 44.33 4.17 -22.33
CA ASN A 23 45.19 3.00 -22.54
C ASN A 23 44.69 2.05 -23.65
N VAL A 24 43.52 2.29 -24.24
CA VAL A 24 42.96 1.45 -25.30
C VAL A 24 43.48 1.92 -26.67
N PRO A 25 44.08 1.04 -27.51
CA PRO A 25 44.51 1.37 -28.88
C PRO A 25 43.38 2.05 -29.67
N ASN A 26 43.71 3.02 -30.51
CA ASN A 26 42.73 3.93 -31.10
C ASN A 26 41.91 3.28 -32.22
N PHE A 27 40.97 2.41 -31.84
CA PHE A 27 39.90 1.88 -32.67
C PHE A 27 38.59 2.52 -32.20
N PRO A 28 38.06 3.53 -32.92
CA PRO A 28 36.89 4.29 -32.50
C PRO A 28 35.65 3.44 -32.21
N GLU A 29 35.49 2.34 -32.93
CA GLU A 29 34.35 1.42 -32.82
C GLU A 29 34.43 0.57 -31.53
N LEU A 30 35.59 -0.01 -31.23
CA LEU A 30 35.80 -0.82 -30.03
C LEU A 30 35.77 0.01 -28.74
N LYS A 31 36.26 1.26 -28.78
CA LYS A 31 36.10 2.20 -27.65
C LYS A 31 34.63 2.49 -27.39
N ARG A 32 33.84 2.78 -28.44
CA ARG A 32 32.41 3.07 -28.31
C ARG A 32 31.60 1.87 -27.78
N GLU A 33 31.87 0.66 -28.26
CA GLU A 33 31.21 -0.57 -27.74
C GLU A 33 31.56 -0.82 -26.26
N HIS A 34 32.82 -0.62 -25.87
CA HIS A 34 33.24 -0.73 -24.46
C HIS A 34 32.61 0.35 -23.57
N GLU A 35 32.47 1.57 -24.09
CA GLU A 35 31.79 2.67 -23.41
C GLU A 35 30.30 2.35 -23.17
N ILE A 36 29.61 1.82 -24.19
CA ILE A 36 28.22 1.38 -24.10
C ILE A 36 28.06 0.23 -23.11
N GLY A 37 28.89 -0.81 -23.19
CA GLY A 37 28.82 -1.97 -22.28
C GLY A 37 29.03 -1.61 -20.80
N LYS A 38 29.96 -0.68 -20.50
CA LYS A 38 30.15 -0.17 -19.12
C LYS A 38 28.97 0.69 -18.65
N MET A 39 28.36 1.48 -19.54
CA MET A 39 27.16 2.27 -19.23
C MET A 39 25.95 1.37 -18.95
N GLU A 40 25.75 0.32 -19.73
CA GLU A 40 24.69 -0.68 -19.49
C GLU A 40 24.88 -1.40 -18.15
N ALA A 41 26.13 -1.76 -17.80
CA ALA A 41 26.44 -2.38 -16.51
C ALA A 41 26.12 -1.45 -15.34
N LEU A 42 26.52 -0.18 -15.42
CA LEU A 42 26.20 0.83 -14.42
C LEU A 42 24.69 1.06 -14.31
N GLN A 43 23.97 1.15 -15.42
CA GLN A 43 22.51 1.30 -15.43
C GLN A 43 21.82 0.11 -14.76
N LYS A 44 22.26 -1.12 -15.02
CA LYS A 44 21.74 -2.33 -14.35
C LYS A 44 22.00 -2.32 -12.84
N GLU A 45 23.17 -1.89 -12.40
CA GLU A 45 23.48 -1.77 -10.96
C GLU A 45 22.61 -0.71 -10.27
N VAL A 46 22.42 0.43 -10.93
CA VAL A 46 21.57 1.50 -10.41
C VAL A 46 20.10 1.05 -10.38
N GLN A 47 19.59 0.48 -11.45
CA GLN A 47 18.25 -0.12 -11.53
C GLN A 47 18.02 -1.14 -10.40
N ALA A 48 18.96 -2.07 -10.19
CA ALA A 48 18.89 -3.05 -9.11
C ALA A 48 18.85 -2.40 -7.72
N LYS A 49 19.61 -1.32 -7.50
CA LYS A 49 19.58 -0.56 -6.25
C LYS A 49 18.22 0.10 -6.00
N TYR A 50 17.61 0.72 -7.00
CA TYR A 50 16.29 1.33 -6.86
C TYR A 50 15.19 0.29 -6.66
N ILE A 51 15.23 -0.84 -7.39
CA ILE A 51 14.32 -1.96 -7.15
C ILE A 51 14.42 -2.43 -5.69
N ARG A 52 15.62 -2.57 -5.15
CA ARG A 52 15.82 -2.94 -3.73
C ARG A 52 15.23 -1.93 -2.76
N LEU A 53 15.32 -0.63 -3.04
CA LEU A 53 14.70 0.41 -2.21
C LEU A 53 13.16 0.31 -2.25
N VAL A 54 12.59 0.12 -3.44
CA VAL A 54 11.14 -0.08 -3.60
C VAL A 54 10.68 -1.36 -2.87
N ASP A 55 11.46 -2.44 -2.92
CA ASP A 55 11.15 -3.68 -2.17
C ASP A 55 11.13 -3.49 -0.65
N LEU A 56 12.02 -2.63 -0.12
CA LEU A 56 11.98 -2.25 1.30
C LEU A 56 10.69 -1.47 1.61
N HIS A 57 10.35 -0.47 0.79
CA HIS A 57 9.10 0.28 0.98
C HIS A 57 7.85 -0.62 0.87
N ILE A 58 7.81 -1.58 -0.05
CA ILE A 58 6.72 -2.55 -0.15
C ILE A 58 6.62 -3.36 1.15
N THR A 59 7.75 -3.77 1.72
CA THR A 59 7.78 -4.48 3.01
C THR A 59 7.22 -3.62 4.14
N ASP A 60 7.66 -2.36 4.23
CA ASP A 60 7.21 -1.43 5.27
C ASP A 60 5.70 -1.14 5.16
N ILE A 61 5.19 -0.92 3.95
CA ILE A 61 3.76 -0.74 3.70
C ILE A 61 2.98 -1.99 4.13
N LYS A 62 3.47 -3.20 3.82
CA LYS A 62 2.81 -4.46 4.23
C LYS A 62 2.79 -4.63 5.75
N LEU A 63 3.84 -4.21 6.45
CA LEU A 63 3.88 -4.23 7.92
C LEU A 63 2.82 -3.28 8.49
N ALA A 64 2.78 -2.02 8.01
CA ALA A 64 1.77 -1.04 8.41
C ALA A 64 0.34 -1.52 8.11
N MET A 65 0.11 -2.16 6.95
CA MET A 65 -1.19 -2.76 6.62
C MET A 65 -1.61 -3.85 7.61
N ASN A 66 -0.66 -4.66 8.09
CA ASN A 66 -0.95 -5.71 9.07
C ASN A 66 -1.27 -5.12 10.45
N GLU A 67 -0.55 -4.09 10.87
CA GLU A 67 -0.82 -3.37 12.12
C GLU A 67 -2.20 -2.69 12.08
N ASN A 68 -2.50 -1.97 11.00
CA ASN A 68 -3.80 -1.36 10.77
C ASN A 68 -4.92 -2.42 10.74
N ARG A 69 -4.71 -3.57 10.07
CA ARG A 69 -5.67 -4.70 10.10
C ARG A 69 -5.94 -5.19 11.51
N LYS A 70 -4.91 -5.37 12.35
CA LYS A 70 -5.08 -5.80 13.74
C LYS A 70 -5.86 -4.77 14.56
N ALA A 71 -5.56 -3.49 14.38
CA ALA A 71 -6.29 -2.40 15.04
C ALA A 71 -7.77 -2.37 14.61
N LEU A 72 -8.05 -2.54 13.31
CA LEU A 72 -9.42 -2.65 12.78
C LEU A 72 -10.17 -3.84 13.38
N ILE A 73 -9.54 -5.01 13.47
CA ILE A 73 -10.17 -6.19 14.08
C ILE A 73 -10.50 -5.90 15.55
N LYS A 74 -9.59 -5.26 16.30
CA LYS A 74 -9.83 -4.92 17.70
C LYS A 74 -11.01 -3.97 17.89
N LEU A 75 -11.13 -2.94 17.05
CA LEU A 75 -12.25 -2.00 17.11
C LEU A 75 -13.56 -2.61 16.62
N LYS A 76 -13.52 -3.41 15.55
CA LYS A 76 -14.71 -4.10 15.03
C LYS A 76 -15.20 -5.22 15.93
N TYR A 77 -14.39 -5.70 16.87
CA TYR A 77 -14.70 -6.83 17.74
C TYR A 77 -14.17 -6.60 19.16
N PRO A 78 -14.68 -5.58 19.87
CA PRO A 78 -14.15 -5.18 21.17
C PRO A 78 -14.25 -6.30 22.22
N GLU A 79 -15.36 -7.04 22.23
CA GLU A 79 -15.64 -8.10 23.22
C GLU A 79 -14.91 -9.43 22.95
N THR A 80 -14.52 -9.68 21.71
CA THR A 80 -13.73 -10.87 21.37
C THR A 80 -12.28 -10.71 21.82
N SER A 81 -11.82 -9.46 21.93
CA SER A 81 -10.48 -9.13 22.42
C SER A 81 -10.34 -9.23 23.95
N THR A 82 -11.44 -9.07 24.70
CA THR A 82 -11.50 -9.19 26.17
C THR A 82 -11.84 -10.61 26.66
N GLY A 83 -12.10 -11.55 25.74
CA GLY A 83 -12.41 -12.94 26.09
C GLY A 83 -13.79 -13.16 26.69
N THR A 84 -14.68 -12.16 26.64
CA THR A 84 -16.03 -12.19 27.22
C THR A 84 -17.05 -12.96 26.38
N LEU A 85 -16.69 -13.37 25.15
CA LEU A 85 -17.62 -14.05 24.25
C LEU A 85 -17.70 -15.56 24.47
N SER A 86 -18.94 -16.06 24.61
CA SER A 86 -19.25 -17.44 24.26
C SER A 86 -19.32 -17.54 22.73
N ARG A 87 -18.78 -18.63 22.16
CA ARG A 87 -18.78 -18.89 20.70
C ARG A 87 -20.19 -18.83 20.08
N GLN A 88 -21.24 -19.09 20.87
CA GLN A 88 -22.62 -19.20 20.41
C GLN A 88 -23.29 -17.84 20.17
N ASN A 89 -23.07 -16.86 21.05
CA ASN A 89 -23.69 -15.53 20.92
C ASN A 89 -23.18 -14.78 19.68
N GLY A 90 -21.86 -14.81 19.44
CA GLY A 90 -21.29 -14.22 18.23
C GLY A 90 -21.80 -14.87 16.93
N LEU A 91 -21.98 -16.20 16.93
CA LEU A 91 -22.55 -16.93 15.79
C LEU A 91 -23.99 -16.51 15.49
N LEU A 92 -24.82 -16.29 16.52
CA LEU A 92 -26.19 -15.82 16.35
C LEU A 92 -26.22 -14.39 15.77
N SER A 93 -25.44 -13.47 16.33
CA SER A 93 -25.33 -12.09 15.84
C SER A 93 -24.85 -12.02 14.38
N MET A 94 -23.91 -12.89 13.99
CA MET A 94 -23.47 -13.01 12.59
C MET A 94 -24.60 -13.46 11.66
N VAL A 95 -25.36 -14.49 12.06
CA VAL A 95 -26.49 -15.00 11.25
C VAL A 95 -27.57 -13.92 11.14
N MET A 96 -27.90 -13.23 12.23
CA MET A 96 -28.89 -12.15 12.23
C MET A 96 -28.50 -11.02 11.28
N ALA A 97 -27.26 -10.53 11.35
CA ALA A 97 -26.78 -9.44 10.49
C ALA A 97 -26.84 -9.83 9.00
N LYS A 98 -26.43 -11.06 8.67
CA LYS A 98 -26.50 -11.58 7.31
C LYS A 98 -27.93 -11.70 6.79
N VAL A 99 -28.83 -12.27 7.58
CA VAL A 99 -30.23 -12.42 7.19
C VAL A 99 -30.88 -11.04 7.01
N TYR A 100 -30.58 -10.09 7.89
CA TYR A 100 -31.09 -8.72 7.80
C TYR A 100 -30.66 -8.03 6.50
N LEU A 101 -29.35 -8.03 6.22
CA LEU A 101 -28.75 -7.35 5.07
C LEU A 101 -29.01 -8.07 3.74
N ALA A 102 -29.33 -9.36 3.76
CA ALA A 102 -29.78 -10.10 2.58
C ALA A 102 -31.19 -9.70 2.14
N GLY A 103 -32.01 -9.14 3.05
CA GLY A 103 -33.24 -8.47 2.66
C GLY A 103 -32.92 -7.27 1.75
N LYS A 104 -33.77 -6.96 0.77
CA LYS A 104 -33.62 -5.76 -0.07
C LYS A 104 -33.85 -4.48 0.75
N LYS A 105 -32.90 -4.15 1.62
CA LYS A 105 -32.92 -2.97 2.48
C LYS A 105 -32.40 -1.77 1.73
N ASN A 106 -33.05 -0.61 1.90
CA ASN A 106 -32.50 0.65 1.45
C ASN A 106 -31.48 1.19 2.47
N LYS A 107 -30.78 2.25 2.07
CA LYS A 107 -29.75 2.89 2.89
C LYS A 107 -30.30 3.35 4.25
N GLU A 108 -31.46 3.98 4.26
CA GLU A 108 -32.10 4.53 5.46
C GLU A 108 -32.46 3.44 6.46
N GLN A 109 -32.96 2.28 5.98
CA GLN A 109 -33.26 1.13 6.83
C GLN A 109 -32.02 0.56 7.50
N ILE A 110 -30.90 0.50 6.78
CA ILE A 110 -29.63 -0.01 7.33
C ILE A 110 -29.09 0.95 8.40
N ILE A 111 -29.19 2.27 8.17
CA ILE A 111 -28.78 3.28 9.14
C ILE A 111 -29.63 3.20 10.41
N LEU A 112 -30.96 3.14 10.27
CA LEU A 112 -31.88 3.00 11.42
C LEU A 112 -31.59 1.74 12.24
N GLU A 113 -31.32 0.60 11.59
CA GLU A 113 -30.95 -0.63 12.28
C GLU A 113 -29.67 -0.48 13.11
N LEU A 114 -28.68 0.23 12.58
CA LEU A 114 -27.45 0.54 13.29
C LEU A 114 -27.71 1.46 14.49
N GLU A 115 -28.55 2.48 14.32
CA GLU A 115 -28.95 3.38 15.40
C GLU A 115 -29.69 2.62 16.52
N ASP A 116 -30.64 1.75 16.17
CA ASP A 116 -31.36 0.90 17.11
C ASP A 116 -30.41 -0.05 17.85
N ALA A 117 -29.48 -0.69 17.12
CA ALA A 117 -28.49 -1.57 17.71
C ALA A 117 -27.54 -0.83 18.67
N MET A 118 -27.16 0.41 18.32
CA MET A 118 -26.37 1.31 19.17
C MET A 118 -27.13 1.75 20.42
N ALA A 119 -28.41 2.09 20.30
CA ALA A 119 -29.26 2.45 21.44
C ALA A 119 -29.46 1.29 22.42
N LEU A 120 -29.47 0.05 21.91
CA LEU A 120 -29.52 -1.18 22.69
C LEU A 120 -28.14 -1.65 23.19
N GLU A 121 -27.07 -0.91 22.89
CA GLU A 121 -25.69 -1.25 23.19
C GLU A 121 -25.27 -2.66 22.74
N ASN A 122 -25.89 -3.18 21.66
CA ASN A 122 -25.63 -4.53 21.14
C ASN A 122 -24.39 -4.53 20.23
N THR A 123 -23.23 -4.37 20.87
CA THR A 123 -21.90 -4.33 20.27
C THR A 123 -21.65 -5.48 19.31
N ASP A 124 -22.04 -6.71 19.65
CA ASP A 124 -21.86 -7.90 18.81
C ASP A 124 -22.62 -7.81 17.48
N TYR A 125 -23.87 -7.37 17.54
CA TYR A 125 -24.68 -7.22 16.34
C TYR A 125 -24.19 -6.07 15.47
N ILE A 126 -23.80 -4.94 16.08
CA ILE A 126 -23.18 -3.81 15.37
C ILE A 126 -21.89 -4.28 14.66
N SER A 127 -21.03 -5.02 15.36
CA SER A 127 -19.79 -5.58 14.82
C SER A 127 -20.05 -6.41 13.55
N CYS A 128 -21.08 -7.27 13.60
CA CYS A 128 -21.47 -8.12 12.48
C CYS A 128 -22.07 -7.33 11.31
N LEU A 129 -22.91 -6.33 11.59
CA LEU A 129 -23.46 -5.43 10.57
C LEU A 129 -22.34 -4.67 9.85
N LEU A 130 -21.39 -4.10 10.59
CA LEU A 130 -20.27 -3.38 10.02
C LEU A 130 -19.43 -4.31 9.11
N ASP A 131 -19.05 -5.50 9.58
CA ASP A 131 -18.24 -6.41 8.78
C ASP A 131 -18.92 -6.82 7.46
N GLU A 132 -20.22 -7.14 7.51
CA GLU A 132 -20.99 -7.51 6.32
C GLU A 132 -21.14 -6.31 5.35
N ILE A 133 -21.40 -5.10 5.86
CA ILE A 133 -21.52 -3.90 5.03
C ILE A 133 -20.18 -3.52 4.38
N PHE A 134 -19.08 -3.56 5.13
CA PHE A 134 -17.75 -3.20 4.61
C PHE A 134 -17.19 -4.26 3.66
N SER A 135 -17.53 -5.54 3.86
CA SER A 135 -17.12 -6.64 2.97
C SER A 135 -17.94 -6.70 1.67
N ASN A 136 -19.18 -6.22 1.68
CA ASN A 136 -20.01 -6.18 0.48
C ASN A 136 -19.46 -5.17 -0.55
N LYS A 137 -19.11 -5.64 -1.76
CA LYS A 137 -18.61 -4.81 -2.86
C LYS A 137 -19.72 -4.10 -3.64
N GLN A 138 -20.96 -4.56 -3.52
CA GLN A 138 -22.14 -4.03 -4.23
C GLN A 138 -22.94 -3.03 -3.38
N SER A 139 -22.48 -2.74 -2.16
CA SER A 139 -23.05 -1.71 -1.30
C SER A 139 -23.03 -0.33 -1.97
N ASP A 140 -24.06 0.47 -1.74
CA ASP A 140 -24.12 1.89 -2.12
C ASP A 140 -22.82 2.63 -1.71
N PRO A 141 -22.18 3.39 -2.62
CA PRO A 141 -20.96 4.14 -2.34
C PRO A 141 -21.07 5.08 -1.14
N ASN A 142 -22.26 5.65 -0.92
CA ASN A 142 -22.50 6.62 0.15
C ASN A 142 -22.87 5.96 1.49
N LEU A 143 -23.36 4.72 1.47
CA LEU A 143 -23.74 3.99 2.69
C LEU A 143 -22.54 3.80 3.63
N LYS A 144 -21.37 3.45 3.08
CA LYS A 144 -20.17 3.22 3.89
C LYS A 144 -19.69 4.50 4.58
N GLY A 145 -19.72 5.62 3.87
CA GLY A 145 -19.34 6.92 4.43
C GLY A 145 -20.27 7.33 5.57
N ASP A 146 -21.58 7.24 5.35
CA ASP A 146 -22.57 7.63 6.35
C ASP A 146 -22.54 6.75 7.59
N ILE A 147 -22.30 5.45 7.43
CA ILE A 147 -22.11 4.54 8.57
C ILE A 147 -20.87 4.91 9.37
N LEU A 148 -19.74 5.23 8.71
CA LEU A 148 -18.53 5.67 9.42
C LEU A 148 -18.78 6.96 10.20
N GLU A 149 -19.55 7.88 9.65
CA GLU A 149 -19.93 9.12 10.32
C GLU A 149 -20.91 8.91 11.48
N LEU A 150 -21.77 7.88 11.40
CA LEU A 150 -22.65 7.48 12.50
C LEU A 150 -21.84 6.86 13.65
N VAL A 151 -21.02 5.84 13.36
CA VAL A 151 -20.33 5.05 14.40
C VAL A 151 -19.15 5.77 15.03
N LYS A 152 -18.61 6.85 14.41
CA LYS A 152 -17.50 7.62 14.99
C LYS A 152 -17.85 8.22 16.36
N LEU A 153 -19.13 8.45 16.63
CA LEU A 153 -19.65 9.03 17.87
C LEU A 153 -19.87 7.97 18.96
N TYR A 154 -19.78 6.69 18.61
CA TYR A 154 -19.95 5.58 19.53
C TYR A 154 -18.59 5.14 20.09
N GLU A 155 -18.43 5.22 21.41
CA GLU A 155 -17.12 5.05 22.07
C GLU A 155 -16.39 3.73 21.68
N PRO A 156 -17.07 2.57 21.56
CA PRO A 156 -16.44 1.33 21.08
C PRO A 156 -15.83 1.38 19.67
N TYR A 157 -16.34 2.21 18.77
CA TYR A 157 -15.90 2.30 17.36
C TYR A 157 -15.20 3.63 17.03
N LYS A 158 -14.88 4.43 18.05
CA LYS A 158 -14.08 5.64 17.91
C LYS A 158 -12.72 5.32 17.31
N GLY A 159 -12.35 5.98 16.21
CA GLY A 159 -11.13 5.69 15.45
C GLY A 159 -11.33 4.74 14.26
N LEU A 160 -12.52 4.14 14.07
CA LEU A 160 -12.76 3.22 12.96
C LEU A 160 -12.67 3.91 11.58
N ASN A 161 -13.15 5.15 11.48
CA ASN A 161 -13.10 5.95 10.26
C ASN A 161 -11.64 6.23 9.85
N GLU A 162 -10.82 6.63 10.82
CA GLU A 162 -9.39 6.91 10.64
C GLU A 162 -8.64 5.67 10.17
N LEU A 163 -8.89 4.51 10.78
CA LEU A 163 -8.25 3.26 10.39
C LEU A 163 -8.69 2.76 9.01
N GLU A 164 -9.97 2.88 8.64
CA GLU A 164 -10.43 2.51 7.29
C GLU A 164 -9.88 3.48 6.22
N LYS A 165 -9.76 4.78 6.52
CA LYS A 165 -9.07 5.76 5.66
C LYS A 165 -7.60 5.41 5.47
N GLU A 166 -6.90 5.10 6.56
CA GLU A 166 -5.51 4.70 6.52
C GLU A 166 -5.32 3.39 5.72
N LYS A 167 -6.19 2.39 5.91
CA LYS A 167 -6.20 1.16 5.12
C LYS A 167 -6.33 1.42 3.62
N HIS A 168 -7.20 2.35 3.21
CA HIS A 168 -7.34 2.72 1.81
C HIS A 168 -6.07 3.42 1.29
N ALA A 169 -5.50 4.35 2.06
CA ALA A 169 -4.26 5.05 1.71
C ALA A 169 -3.08 4.07 1.57
N LEU A 170 -2.93 3.13 2.50
CA LEU A 170 -1.89 2.09 2.46
C LEU A 170 -2.05 1.17 1.24
N LYS A 171 -3.29 0.83 0.86
CA LYS A 171 -3.54 0.04 -0.35
C LYS A 171 -3.13 0.80 -1.61
N ALA A 172 -3.51 2.08 -1.72
CA ALA A 172 -3.10 2.92 -2.85
C ALA A 172 -1.57 3.08 -2.93
N ALA A 173 -0.90 3.25 -1.77
CA ALA A 173 0.55 3.30 -1.69
C ALA A 173 1.21 1.98 -2.12
N LEU A 174 0.64 0.83 -1.73
CA LEU A 174 1.13 -0.49 -2.15
C LEU A 174 0.98 -0.69 -3.66
N ASP A 175 -0.17 -0.32 -4.22
CA ASP A 175 -0.42 -0.42 -5.67
C ASP A 175 0.55 0.47 -6.45
N GLY A 176 0.79 1.70 -5.98
CA GLY A 176 1.80 2.61 -6.53
C GLY A 176 3.23 2.04 -6.46
N ALA A 177 3.64 1.52 -5.30
CA ALA A 177 4.97 0.92 -5.14
C ALA A 177 5.19 -0.30 -6.04
N ASN A 178 4.17 -1.16 -6.19
CA ASN A 178 4.23 -2.30 -7.11
C ASN A 178 4.31 -1.85 -8.58
N TYR A 179 3.57 -0.78 -8.94
CA TYR A 179 3.66 -0.18 -10.27
C TYR A 179 5.07 0.35 -10.55
N THR A 180 5.65 1.13 -9.63
CA THR A 180 7.03 1.64 -9.74
C THR A 180 8.04 0.50 -9.86
N LYS A 181 7.89 -0.57 -9.07
CA LYS A 181 8.75 -1.76 -9.20
C LYS A 181 8.63 -2.39 -10.59
N GLY A 182 7.40 -2.55 -11.08
CA GLY A 182 7.13 -3.10 -12.42
C GLY A 182 7.75 -2.24 -13.52
N PHE A 183 7.61 -0.92 -13.43
CA PHE A 183 8.24 0.03 -14.34
C PHE A 183 9.77 -0.09 -14.31
N LEU A 184 10.38 -0.03 -13.12
CA LEU A 184 11.83 -0.16 -12.96
C LEU A 184 12.35 -1.51 -13.43
N THR A 185 11.57 -2.60 -13.35
CA THR A 185 11.98 -3.92 -13.81
C THR A 185 11.95 -4.03 -15.34
N ASN A 186 10.95 -3.40 -15.97
CA ASN A 186 10.69 -3.49 -17.41
C ASN A 186 11.27 -2.32 -18.22
N ALA A 187 11.85 -1.31 -17.55
CA ALA A 187 12.47 -0.17 -18.20
C ALA A 187 13.58 -0.67 -19.16
N PRO A 188 13.48 -0.38 -20.48
CA PRO A 188 14.50 -0.80 -21.43
C PRO A 188 15.83 -0.13 -21.07
N THR A 189 16.86 -0.96 -20.86
CA THR A 189 18.24 -0.50 -20.67
C THR A 189 18.86 0.01 -21.98
N THR A 190 18.23 -0.28 -23.12
CA THR A 190 18.77 -0.06 -24.47
C THR A 190 18.18 1.15 -25.21
N GLY A 191 17.43 2.03 -24.56
CA GLY A 191 16.82 3.22 -25.17
C GLY A 191 17.28 4.57 -24.60
N ILE A 192 18.23 4.54 -23.67
CA ILE A 192 18.66 5.69 -22.89
C ILE A 192 20.10 6.01 -23.31
N ASN A 193 20.25 7.01 -24.18
CA ASN A 193 21.52 7.33 -24.84
C ASN A 193 22.56 7.93 -23.87
N ASN A 194 22.15 8.37 -22.67
CA ASN A 194 23.03 8.89 -21.63
C ASN A 194 22.39 8.81 -20.22
N PHE A 195 23.19 9.01 -19.18
CA PHE A 195 22.74 8.94 -17.77
C PHE A 195 21.63 9.95 -17.40
N GLN A 196 21.48 11.04 -18.17
CA GLN A 196 20.48 12.09 -17.94
C GLN A 196 19.08 11.64 -18.32
N ASP A 197 18.93 10.92 -19.44
CA ASP A 197 17.64 10.36 -19.86
C ASP A 197 17.11 9.34 -18.84
N TRP A 198 18.02 8.60 -18.18
CA TRP A 198 17.67 7.65 -17.12
C TRP A 198 17.22 8.38 -15.85
N GLN A 199 17.92 9.44 -15.45
CA GLN A 199 17.49 10.28 -14.33
C GLN A 199 16.11 10.91 -14.57
N GLN A 200 15.80 11.32 -15.81
CA GLN A 200 14.48 11.87 -16.14
C GLN A 200 13.39 10.79 -16.08
N ALA A 201 13.65 9.58 -16.57
CA ALA A 201 12.69 8.46 -16.50
C ALA A 201 12.40 7.98 -15.07
N VAL A 202 13.34 8.17 -14.14
CA VAL A 202 13.22 7.74 -12.73
C VAL A 202 12.66 8.84 -11.81
N ASN A 203 12.66 10.11 -12.25
CA ASN A 203 12.11 11.24 -11.51
C ASN A 203 10.64 11.58 -11.88
N LEU A 204 9.97 10.72 -12.67
CA LEU A 204 8.53 10.76 -12.97
C LEU A 204 7.78 9.75 -12.09
#